data_AF-A0A1V5QIX3-F1
#
_entry.id   AF-A0A1V5QIX3-F1
#
_cell.length_a   1.000
_cell.length_b   1.000
_cell.length_c   1.000
_cell.angle_alpha   90.00
_cell.angle_beta   90.00
_cell.angle_gamma   90.00
#
_symmetry.space_group_name_H-M   'P 1'
#
loop_
_entity.id
_entity.type
_entity.pdbx_description
1 polymer ?
#
loop_
_entity_poly.entity_id
_entity_poly.type
_entity_poly.pdbx_seq_one_letter_code
_entity_poly.pdbx_strand_id
1 'polypeptide(L)'
;MKPPSKIVFPPPKLQIDFAFALKRFRAVYLQSALLETVRDMDITKLDRQLAEYVPPQDLATLAQYGLRAELLFAVPCVLEKNPYLLGYYRLLMGFSQKEFYGRDKGFGVGHFKGMEEKGKVSKAVAGDLADLCVAFSATASALLAGVGPLRVSRELLDDLTLLTVGPQLRGGANNQRGTDGIVQVFEIIREIVAHAVAEVRETAIEVNSATGRPVLIEFAPDPDIIIREEMELPHYRNVVAIEVKSGTDVSNIHNRIGEAEKSHQKARQRGFTECWTVVNVGRLDLEKARSESLSTDRFYSLAALALRKGDEYDDFRRRGCDKAVQEIVSPQALTGVAEIRPGRIPVRWRWGVAAGIQLIVSEGGCRQSTLKQHQER
;
A
#
# COMPACT_ATOMS: atom_id res chain seq x y z
N MET A 1 35.00 -2.22 -31.27
CA MET A 1 33.83 -2.56 -30.42
C MET A 1 32.69 -3.02 -31.33
N LYS A 2 31.77 -3.89 -30.87
CA LYS A 2 30.49 -4.09 -31.58
C LYS A 2 29.62 -2.83 -31.38
N PRO A 3 28.86 -2.38 -32.40
CA PRO A 3 27.86 -1.32 -32.20
C PRO A 3 26.77 -1.81 -31.22
N PRO A 4 26.13 -0.90 -30.46
CA PRO A 4 25.03 -1.27 -29.58
C PRO A 4 23.87 -1.88 -30.39
N SER A 5 23.19 -2.86 -29.79
CA SER A 5 22.00 -3.47 -30.39
C SER A 5 20.90 -2.44 -30.61
N LYS A 6 20.28 -2.45 -31.80
CA LYS A 6 19.06 -1.66 -32.07
C LYS A 6 17.85 -2.17 -31.27
N ILE A 7 17.91 -3.39 -30.75
CA ILE A 7 16.89 -3.99 -29.89
C ILE A 7 17.42 -3.97 -28.45
N VAL A 8 16.71 -3.27 -27.57
CA VAL A 8 17.01 -3.17 -26.14
C VAL A 8 15.78 -3.61 -25.36
N PHE A 9 15.92 -4.64 -24.52
CA PHE A 9 14.89 -5.04 -23.57
C PHE A 9 15.16 -4.39 -22.20
N PRO A 10 14.12 -3.97 -21.46
CA PRO A 10 14.29 -3.51 -20.08
C PRO A 10 14.69 -4.69 -19.16
N PRO A 11 15.36 -4.43 -18.02
CA PRO A 11 15.67 -5.48 -17.05
C PRO A 11 14.40 -6.22 -16.59
N PRO A 12 14.41 -7.56 -16.47
CA PRO A 12 13.22 -8.36 -16.16
C PRO A 12 12.86 -8.34 -14.66
N LYS A 13 12.85 -7.15 -14.04
CA LYS A 13 12.69 -6.95 -12.59
C LYS A 13 11.48 -7.72 -12.03
N LEU A 14 10.32 -7.63 -12.68
CA LEU A 14 9.10 -8.34 -12.25
C LEU A 14 9.29 -9.86 -12.13
N GLN A 15 10.06 -10.48 -13.03
CA GLN A 15 10.31 -11.92 -13.01
C GLN A 15 11.35 -12.31 -11.94
N ILE A 16 12.30 -11.42 -11.65
CA ILE A 16 13.26 -11.56 -10.54
C ILE A 16 12.52 -11.47 -9.20
N ASP A 17 11.67 -10.45 -9.04
CA ASP A 17 10.83 -10.25 -7.86
C ASP A 17 9.87 -11.44 -7.64
N PHE A 18 9.27 -11.98 -8.71
CA PHE A 18 8.48 -13.22 -8.66
C PHE A 18 9.30 -14.45 -8.25
N ALA A 19 10.55 -14.60 -8.70
CA ALA A 19 11.40 -15.71 -8.28
C ALA A 19 11.69 -15.67 -6.78
N PHE A 20 11.98 -14.49 -6.22
CA PHE A 20 12.16 -14.31 -4.76
C PHE A 20 10.84 -14.47 -3.98
N ALA A 21 9.71 -14.02 -4.53
CA ALA A 21 8.40 -14.25 -3.92
C ALA A 21 8.03 -15.74 -3.89
N LEU A 22 8.21 -16.46 -5.02
CA LEU A 22 7.94 -17.89 -5.12
C LEU A 22 8.86 -18.72 -4.22
N LYS A 23 10.15 -18.38 -4.10
CA LYS A 23 11.06 -19.05 -3.16
C LYS A 23 10.58 -18.95 -1.71
N ARG A 24 10.05 -17.79 -1.30
CA ARG A 24 9.43 -17.61 0.03
C ARG A 24 8.11 -18.37 0.15
N PHE A 25 7.27 -18.34 -0.88
CA PHE A 25 6.02 -19.11 -0.92
C PHE A 25 6.23 -20.62 -0.78
N ARG A 26 7.26 -21.18 -1.43
CA ARG A 26 7.59 -22.61 -1.33
C ARG A 26 7.87 -23.08 0.09
N ALA A 27 8.53 -22.25 0.90
CA ALA A 27 8.89 -22.55 2.28
C ALA A 27 7.74 -22.41 3.29
N VAL A 28 6.55 -21.96 2.88
CA VAL A 28 5.41 -21.70 3.80
C VAL A 28 4.09 -22.30 3.32
N TYR A 29 3.78 -22.20 2.02
CA TYR A 29 2.44 -22.45 1.48
C TYR A 29 2.39 -23.50 0.36
N LEU A 30 3.51 -24.11 -0.04
CA LEU A 30 3.56 -25.09 -1.13
C LEU A 30 4.15 -26.42 -0.66
N GLN A 31 4.19 -27.40 -1.56
CA GLN A 31 4.50 -28.79 -1.28
C GLN A 31 5.83 -29.04 -0.53
N SER A 32 6.83 -28.16 -0.68
CA SER A 32 8.07 -28.23 0.11
C SER A 32 7.81 -28.07 1.62
N ALA A 33 6.99 -27.09 2.01
CA ALA A 33 6.61 -26.87 3.41
C ALA A 33 5.79 -28.03 3.98
N LEU A 34 4.91 -28.65 3.17
CA LEU A 34 4.18 -29.87 3.56
C LEU A 34 5.16 -31.01 3.86
N LEU A 35 6.09 -31.31 2.95
CA LEU A 35 7.03 -32.42 3.11
C LEU A 35 8.02 -32.21 4.27
N GLU A 36 8.47 -30.97 4.49
CA GLU A 36 9.27 -30.62 5.68
C GLU A 36 8.45 -30.76 6.97
N THR A 37 7.16 -30.46 6.94
CA THR A 37 6.25 -30.65 8.09
C THR A 37 6.06 -32.14 8.40
N VAL A 38 5.78 -32.96 7.38
CA VAL A 38 5.51 -34.41 7.49
C VAL A 38 6.74 -35.18 7.96
N ARG A 39 7.96 -34.78 7.54
CA ARG A 39 9.23 -35.34 8.04
C ARG A 39 9.31 -35.31 9.57
N ASP A 40 8.76 -34.27 10.19
CA ASP A 40 8.84 -34.02 11.63
C ASP A 40 7.53 -34.36 12.37
N MET A 41 6.69 -35.23 11.79
CA MET A 41 5.43 -35.72 12.36
C MET A 41 5.48 -37.20 12.76
N ASP A 42 4.59 -37.59 13.67
CA ASP A 42 4.26 -39.00 13.89
C ASP A 42 3.47 -39.54 12.69
N ILE A 43 4.15 -40.32 11.85
CA ILE A 43 3.56 -40.97 10.67
C ILE A 43 2.42 -41.94 11.07
N THR A 44 2.45 -42.53 12.27
CA THR A 44 1.36 -43.41 12.75
C THR A 44 0.10 -42.62 13.13
N LYS A 45 0.25 -41.39 13.67
CA LYS A 45 -0.89 -40.46 13.83
C LYS A 45 -1.42 -40.02 12.47
N LEU A 46 -0.52 -39.67 11.55
CA LEU A 46 -0.86 -39.18 10.21
C LEU A 46 -1.63 -40.23 9.39
N ASP A 47 -1.07 -41.43 9.23
CA ASP A 47 -1.67 -42.51 8.45
C ASP A 47 -3.01 -42.97 9.04
N ARG A 48 -3.18 -42.90 10.37
CA ARG A 48 -4.48 -43.13 11.03
C ARG A 48 -5.52 -42.09 10.64
N GLN A 49 -5.18 -40.80 10.66
CA GLN A 49 -6.12 -39.76 10.24
C GLN A 49 -6.38 -39.77 8.74
N LEU A 50 -5.41 -40.15 7.91
CA LEU A 50 -5.67 -40.38 6.48
C LEU A 50 -6.70 -41.50 6.28
N ALA A 51 -6.63 -42.58 7.05
CA ALA A 51 -7.64 -43.65 7.04
C ALA A 51 -9.01 -43.26 7.65
N GLU A 52 -9.09 -42.16 8.43
CA GLU A 52 -10.30 -41.65 9.07
C GLU A 52 -11.04 -40.63 8.18
N TYR A 53 -10.30 -39.73 7.51
CA TYR A 53 -10.85 -38.61 6.74
C TYR A 53 -10.89 -38.83 5.21
N VAL A 54 -10.17 -39.80 4.66
CA VAL A 54 -10.04 -40.00 3.20
C VAL A 54 -10.76 -41.27 2.75
N PRO A 55 -11.55 -41.24 1.65
CA PRO A 55 -12.17 -42.45 1.10
C PRO A 55 -11.13 -43.53 0.76
N PRO A 56 -11.32 -44.81 1.16
CA PRO A 56 -10.33 -45.87 0.93
C PRO A 56 -9.94 -46.10 -0.54
N GLN A 57 -10.88 -45.83 -1.46
CA GLN A 57 -10.65 -45.88 -2.92
C GLN A 57 -9.65 -44.81 -3.40
N ASP A 58 -9.62 -43.65 -2.75
CA ASP A 58 -8.74 -42.52 -3.11
C ASP A 58 -7.34 -42.75 -2.54
N LEU A 59 -7.26 -43.30 -1.32
CA LEU A 59 -6.02 -43.82 -0.73
C LEU A 59 -5.39 -44.89 -1.65
N ALA A 60 -6.18 -45.86 -2.12
CA ALA A 60 -5.72 -46.88 -3.06
C ALA A 60 -5.26 -46.29 -4.41
N THR A 61 -5.98 -45.27 -4.92
CA THR A 61 -5.63 -44.58 -6.17
C THR A 61 -4.31 -43.81 -6.06
N LEU A 62 -4.07 -43.10 -4.96
CA LEU A 62 -2.79 -42.42 -4.74
C LEU A 62 -1.64 -43.41 -4.49
N ALA A 63 -1.89 -44.50 -3.76
CA ALA A 63 -0.93 -45.58 -3.56
C ALA A 63 -0.54 -46.28 -4.88
N GLN A 64 -1.47 -46.43 -5.83
CA GLN A 64 -1.19 -46.95 -7.17
C GLN A 64 -0.18 -46.08 -7.95
N TYR A 65 -0.17 -44.76 -7.72
CA TYR A 65 0.81 -43.83 -8.29
C TYR A 65 2.07 -43.65 -7.41
N GLY A 66 2.20 -44.39 -6.30
CA GLY A 66 3.31 -44.24 -5.36
C GLY A 66 3.29 -42.95 -4.56
N LEU A 67 2.14 -42.27 -4.47
CA LEU A 67 1.96 -41.00 -3.78
C LEU A 67 1.43 -41.22 -2.35
N ARG A 68 1.95 -40.46 -1.39
CA ARG A 68 1.37 -40.35 -0.04
C ARG A 68 0.16 -39.43 -0.06
N ALA A 69 -0.89 -39.78 0.70
CA ALA A 69 -2.19 -39.15 0.57
C ALA A 69 -2.27 -37.71 1.08
N GLU A 70 -1.44 -37.31 2.04
CA GLU A 70 -1.42 -35.92 2.54
C GLU A 70 -0.94 -34.89 1.50
N LEU A 71 -0.36 -35.33 0.37
CA LEU A 71 -0.06 -34.48 -0.79
C LEU A 71 -1.32 -33.86 -1.42
N LEU A 72 -2.50 -34.46 -1.21
CA LEU A 72 -3.77 -34.04 -1.80
C LEU A 72 -4.87 -33.83 -0.73
N PHE A 73 -4.89 -34.66 0.30
CA PHE A 73 -5.91 -34.65 1.35
C PHE A 73 -5.43 -33.92 2.61
N ALA A 74 -6.21 -32.95 3.07
CA ALA A 74 -5.99 -32.27 4.35
C ALA A 74 -6.52 -33.13 5.50
N VAL A 75 -5.76 -33.26 6.58
CA VAL A 75 -6.19 -33.91 7.83
C VAL A 75 -5.80 -33.07 9.05
N PRO A 76 -6.54 -33.15 10.18
CA PRO A 76 -6.37 -32.22 11.29
C PRO A 76 -4.93 -32.13 11.80
N CYS A 77 -4.23 -33.25 11.95
CA CYS A 77 -2.87 -33.25 12.50
C CYS A 77 -1.81 -32.54 11.66
N VAL A 78 -2.01 -32.43 10.34
CA VAL A 78 -1.13 -31.64 9.45
C VAL A 78 -1.37 -30.16 9.69
N LEU A 79 -2.64 -29.75 9.79
CA LEU A 79 -3.05 -28.36 10.00
C LEU A 79 -2.85 -27.88 11.45
N GLU A 80 -2.90 -28.78 12.44
CA GLU A 80 -2.45 -28.55 13.83
C GLU A 80 -0.95 -28.27 13.88
N LYS A 81 -0.14 -29.12 13.21
CA LYS A 81 1.32 -29.06 13.22
C LYS A 81 1.85 -27.83 12.47
N ASN A 82 1.25 -27.50 11.33
CA ASN A 82 1.63 -26.32 10.54
C ASN A 82 0.39 -25.66 9.91
N PRO A 83 -0.22 -24.66 10.59
CA PRO A 83 -1.45 -24.02 10.14
C PRO A 83 -1.31 -23.27 8.81
N TYR A 84 -0.10 -22.90 8.40
CA TYR A 84 0.15 -22.27 7.08
C TYR A 84 -0.22 -23.19 5.91
N LEU A 85 -0.22 -24.52 6.11
CA LEU A 85 -0.58 -25.49 5.08
C LEU A 85 -2.06 -25.45 4.67
N LEU A 86 -2.91 -24.72 5.39
CA LEU A 86 -4.24 -24.35 4.87
C LEU A 86 -4.12 -23.62 3.51
N GLY A 87 -3.08 -22.80 3.34
CA GLY A 87 -2.76 -22.16 2.07
C GLY A 87 -2.41 -23.16 0.97
N TYR A 88 -1.71 -24.26 1.28
CA TYR A 88 -1.38 -25.32 0.31
C TYR A 88 -2.64 -25.97 -0.25
N TYR A 89 -3.50 -26.50 0.63
CA TYR A 89 -4.73 -27.17 0.20
C TYR A 89 -5.70 -26.20 -0.48
N ARG A 90 -5.83 -24.95 -0.02
CA ARG A 90 -6.60 -23.90 -0.71
C ARG A 90 -6.10 -23.67 -2.15
N LEU A 91 -4.78 -23.55 -2.34
CA LEU A 91 -4.17 -23.31 -3.66
C LEU A 91 -4.30 -24.51 -4.59
N LEU A 92 -4.22 -25.73 -4.04
CA LEU A 92 -4.36 -26.98 -4.79
C LEU A 92 -5.78 -27.19 -5.31
N MET A 93 -6.80 -26.78 -4.54
CA MET A 93 -8.21 -26.76 -4.98
C MET A 93 -8.55 -25.57 -5.89
N GLY A 94 -7.56 -24.76 -6.31
CA GLY A 94 -7.75 -23.64 -7.24
C GLY A 94 -8.30 -22.33 -6.65
N PHE A 95 -8.71 -22.31 -5.38
CA PHE A 95 -9.42 -21.17 -4.80
C PHE A 95 -8.51 -19.98 -4.49
N SER A 96 -8.95 -18.77 -4.83
CA SER A 96 -8.29 -17.54 -4.38
C SER A 96 -8.60 -17.23 -2.90
N GLN A 97 -7.74 -16.46 -2.20
CA GLN A 97 -8.04 -16.03 -0.82
C GLN A 97 -9.36 -15.22 -0.71
N LYS A 98 -9.69 -14.40 -1.71
CA LYS A 98 -10.92 -13.58 -1.70
C LYS A 98 -12.17 -14.44 -1.81
N GLU A 99 -12.11 -15.48 -2.62
CA GLU A 99 -13.18 -16.46 -2.83
C GLU A 99 -13.31 -17.41 -1.64
N PHE A 100 -12.20 -17.98 -1.17
CA PHE A 100 -12.20 -18.98 -0.10
C PHE A 100 -12.65 -18.40 1.24
N TYR A 101 -12.12 -17.23 1.63
CA TYR A 101 -12.49 -16.55 2.88
C TYR A 101 -13.62 -15.51 2.69
N GLY A 102 -14.21 -15.44 1.50
CA GLY A 102 -15.26 -14.49 1.14
C GLY A 102 -16.62 -14.85 1.76
N ARG A 103 -17.40 -13.83 2.13
CA ARG A 103 -18.80 -14.02 2.57
C ARG A 103 -19.77 -14.22 1.40
N ASP A 104 -19.36 -13.84 0.18
CA ASP A 104 -20.12 -13.93 -1.07
C ASP A 104 -20.27 -15.36 -1.60
N LYS A 105 -19.33 -16.26 -1.27
CA LYS A 105 -19.34 -17.66 -1.71
C LYS A 105 -20.06 -18.62 -0.76
N GLY A 106 -20.41 -18.16 0.44
CA GLY A 106 -21.15 -18.97 1.44
C GLY A 106 -20.36 -20.10 2.09
N PHE A 107 -19.06 -20.27 1.80
CA PHE A 107 -18.25 -21.41 2.30
C PHE A 107 -18.09 -21.46 3.84
N GLY A 108 -18.39 -20.40 4.58
CA GLY A 108 -18.29 -20.35 6.06
C GLY A 108 -16.86 -20.27 6.63
N VAL A 109 -15.85 -20.74 5.88
CA VAL A 109 -14.46 -20.90 6.33
C VAL A 109 -13.67 -19.60 6.58
N GLY A 110 -14.29 -18.42 6.48
CA GLY A 110 -13.63 -17.11 6.65
C GLY A 110 -12.89 -16.93 7.99
N HIS A 111 -13.30 -17.64 9.04
CA HIS A 111 -12.67 -17.60 10.36
C HIS A 111 -11.34 -18.39 10.45
N PHE A 112 -11.10 -19.37 9.55
CA PHE A 112 -9.83 -20.10 9.44
C PHE A 112 -8.69 -19.26 8.87
N LYS A 113 -8.96 -18.07 8.30
CA LYS A 113 -7.96 -17.20 7.65
C LYS A 113 -6.73 -16.89 8.53
N GLY A 114 -6.89 -16.89 9.86
CA GLY A 114 -5.78 -16.72 10.81
C GLY A 114 -4.74 -17.84 10.82
N MET A 115 -5.07 -19.04 10.32
CA MET A 115 -4.13 -20.14 10.13
C MET A 115 -3.17 -19.83 8.97
N GLU A 116 -3.72 -19.47 7.80
CA GLU A 116 -2.91 -19.12 6.63
C GLU A 116 -2.13 -17.81 6.83
N GLU A 117 -2.74 -16.74 7.36
CA GLU A 117 -2.02 -15.45 7.48
C GLU A 117 -1.05 -15.36 8.66
N LYS A 118 -1.25 -16.16 9.73
CA LYS A 118 -0.59 -15.94 11.03
C LYS A 118 -0.06 -17.20 11.70
N GLY A 119 -0.24 -18.39 11.09
CA GLY A 119 0.22 -19.66 11.64
C GLY A 119 -0.46 -20.06 12.95
N LYS A 120 -1.70 -19.61 13.19
CA LYS A 120 -2.38 -19.74 14.49
C LYS A 120 -3.73 -20.44 14.39
N VAL A 121 -3.85 -21.57 15.08
CA VAL A 121 -5.13 -22.19 15.47
C VAL A 121 -5.65 -21.48 16.73
N SER A 122 -6.89 -21.01 16.70
CA SER A 122 -7.60 -20.48 17.87
C SER A 122 -8.49 -21.56 18.50
N LYS A 123 -8.99 -21.36 19.73
CA LYS A 123 -9.88 -22.34 20.38
C LYS A 123 -11.18 -22.62 19.60
N ALA A 124 -11.70 -21.64 18.87
CA ALA A 124 -12.87 -21.85 18.00
C ALA A 124 -12.46 -22.66 16.75
N VAL A 125 -11.44 -22.17 16.04
CA VAL A 125 -10.84 -22.82 14.85
C VAL A 125 -10.43 -24.28 15.11
N ALA A 126 -10.02 -24.63 16.32
CA ALA A 126 -9.67 -25.99 16.71
C ALA A 126 -10.88 -26.95 16.76
N GLY A 127 -12.07 -26.47 17.10
CA GLY A 127 -13.29 -27.29 17.11
C GLY A 127 -13.76 -27.63 15.71
N ASP A 128 -13.76 -26.63 14.83
CA ASP A 128 -14.31 -26.73 13.47
C ASP A 128 -13.31 -27.38 12.48
N LEU A 129 -12.08 -27.70 12.91
CA LEU A 129 -10.99 -28.19 12.06
C LEU A 129 -11.28 -29.58 11.44
N ALA A 130 -12.04 -30.43 12.12
CA ALA A 130 -12.45 -31.73 11.59
C ALA A 130 -13.39 -31.56 10.38
N ASP A 131 -14.42 -30.74 10.51
CA ASP A 131 -15.38 -30.45 9.44
C ASP A 131 -14.71 -29.79 8.23
N LEU A 132 -13.73 -28.90 8.47
CA LEU A 132 -12.89 -28.33 7.40
C LEU A 132 -12.12 -29.42 6.63
N CYS A 133 -11.57 -30.42 7.33
CA CYS A 133 -10.84 -31.52 6.70
C CYS A 133 -11.79 -32.45 5.92
N VAL A 134 -13.01 -32.70 6.43
CA VAL A 134 -14.04 -33.45 5.69
C VAL A 134 -14.45 -32.71 4.40
N ALA A 135 -14.67 -31.39 4.47
CA ALA A 135 -15.01 -30.57 3.30
C ALA A 135 -13.86 -30.51 2.26
N PHE A 136 -12.61 -30.37 2.71
CA PHE A 136 -11.44 -30.51 1.84
C PHE A 136 -11.33 -31.91 1.24
N SER A 137 -11.59 -32.97 2.01
CA SER A 137 -11.51 -34.35 1.54
C SER A 137 -12.48 -34.62 0.40
N ALA A 138 -13.77 -34.25 0.54
CA ALA A 138 -14.76 -34.38 -0.53
C ALA A 138 -14.38 -33.58 -1.80
N THR A 139 -13.77 -32.40 -1.64
CA THR A 139 -13.27 -31.57 -2.76
C THR A 139 -12.04 -32.20 -3.42
N ALA A 140 -11.15 -32.79 -2.62
CA ALA A 140 -9.94 -33.48 -3.06
C ALA A 140 -10.24 -34.79 -3.80
N SER A 141 -11.25 -35.55 -3.38
CA SER A 141 -11.79 -36.70 -4.12
C SER A 141 -12.31 -36.30 -5.51
N ALA A 142 -13.05 -35.19 -5.59
CA ALA A 142 -13.54 -34.67 -6.88
C ALA A 142 -12.39 -34.21 -7.79
N LEU A 143 -11.36 -33.56 -7.23
CA LEU A 143 -10.14 -33.21 -7.97
C LEU A 143 -9.42 -34.49 -8.46
N LEU A 144 -9.22 -35.48 -7.59
CA LEU A 144 -8.57 -36.76 -7.91
C LEU A 144 -9.26 -37.49 -9.06
N ALA A 145 -10.60 -37.58 -9.02
CA ALA A 145 -11.39 -38.17 -10.09
C ALA A 145 -11.25 -37.40 -11.42
N GLY A 146 -11.17 -36.07 -11.36
CA GLY A 146 -10.97 -35.20 -12.53
C GLY A 146 -9.58 -35.31 -13.17
N VAL A 147 -8.51 -35.39 -12.36
CA VAL A 147 -7.13 -35.45 -12.88
C VAL A 147 -6.58 -36.88 -13.04
N GLY A 148 -7.22 -37.89 -12.47
CA GLY A 148 -6.81 -39.31 -12.55
C GLY A 148 -6.41 -39.80 -13.95
N PRO A 149 -7.18 -39.50 -15.02
CA PRO A 149 -6.82 -39.88 -16.40
C PRO A 149 -5.47 -39.34 -16.90
N LEU A 150 -4.95 -38.26 -16.29
CA LEU A 150 -3.65 -37.68 -16.64
C LEU A 150 -2.45 -38.42 -16.02
N ARG A 151 -2.71 -39.38 -15.12
CA ARG A 151 -1.79 -39.97 -14.13
C ARG A 151 -1.29 -38.92 -13.13
N VAL A 152 -1.80 -38.99 -11.90
CA VAL A 152 -1.41 -38.04 -10.86
C VAL A 152 0.05 -38.25 -10.49
N SER A 153 0.82 -37.16 -10.47
CA SER A 153 2.20 -37.14 -10.00
C SER A 153 2.40 -36.03 -8.98
N ARG A 154 3.52 -36.08 -8.25
CA ARG A 154 3.92 -35.05 -7.30
C ARG A 154 4.09 -33.69 -7.98
N GLU A 155 4.63 -33.69 -9.19
CA GLU A 155 4.90 -32.52 -10.02
C GLU A 155 3.59 -31.89 -10.50
N LEU A 156 2.62 -32.70 -10.95
CA LEU A 156 1.29 -32.21 -11.34
C LEU A 156 0.58 -31.46 -10.20
N LEU A 157 0.67 -31.98 -8.97
CA LEU A 157 0.08 -31.32 -7.80
C LEU A 157 0.80 -30.00 -7.47
N ASP A 158 2.12 -29.92 -7.65
CA ASP A 158 2.87 -28.67 -7.47
C ASP A 158 2.49 -27.65 -8.57
N ASP A 159 2.49 -28.05 -9.84
CA ASP A 159 2.09 -27.22 -10.99
C ASP A 159 0.67 -26.66 -10.85
N LEU A 160 -0.29 -27.47 -10.37
CA LEU A 160 -1.65 -27.00 -10.05
C LEU A 160 -1.64 -25.90 -9.00
N THR A 161 -0.85 -26.01 -7.92
CA THR A 161 -0.71 -24.89 -6.96
C THR A 161 -0.05 -23.66 -7.58
N LEU A 162 0.93 -23.83 -8.48
CA LEU A 162 1.61 -22.72 -9.16
C LEU A 162 0.67 -21.94 -10.10
N LEU A 163 -0.25 -22.64 -10.78
CA LEU A 163 -1.29 -22.01 -11.60
C LEU A 163 -2.21 -21.10 -10.78
N THR A 164 -2.49 -21.43 -9.52
CA THR A 164 -3.26 -20.58 -8.58
C THR A 164 -2.41 -19.46 -7.96
N VAL A 165 -1.13 -19.72 -7.65
CA VAL A 165 -0.19 -18.73 -7.10
C VAL A 165 0.16 -17.63 -8.11
N GLY A 166 0.32 -17.95 -9.39
CA GLY A 166 0.71 -17.00 -10.44
C GLY A 166 -0.18 -15.74 -10.50
N PRO A 167 -1.51 -15.89 -10.59
CA PRO A 167 -2.47 -14.78 -10.47
C PRO A 167 -2.36 -14.02 -9.14
N GLN A 168 -2.16 -14.71 -8.01
CA GLN A 168 -2.01 -14.06 -6.69
C GLN A 168 -0.75 -13.18 -6.62
N LEU A 169 0.39 -13.67 -7.11
CA LEU A 169 1.64 -12.88 -7.18
C LEU A 169 1.54 -11.71 -8.17
N ARG A 170 0.92 -11.92 -9.33
CA ARG A 170 0.70 -10.85 -10.34
C ARG A 170 -0.28 -9.79 -9.86
N GLY A 171 -1.31 -10.18 -9.11
CA GLY A 171 -2.20 -9.25 -8.40
C GLY A 171 -1.44 -8.44 -7.37
N GLY A 172 -0.65 -9.09 -6.51
CA GLY A 172 0.19 -8.44 -5.49
C GLY A 172 1.16 -7.40 -6.09
N ALA A 173 1.89 -7.75 -7.15
CA ALA A 173 2.81 -6.83 -7.82
C ALA A 173 2.12 -5.67 -8.54
N ASN A 174 0.87 -5.86 -9.01
CA ASN A 174 0.07 -4.77 -9.57
C ASN A 174 -0.44 -3.82 -8.47
N ASN A 175 -0.86 -4.35 -7.32
CA ASN A 175 -1.25 -3.55 -6.16
C ASN A 175 -0.06 -2.75 -5.61
N GLN A 176 1.12 -3.38 -5.47
CA GLN A 176 2.34 -2.71 -5.02
C GLN A 176 2.71 -1.55 -5.96
N ARG A 177 2.66 -1.75 -7.29
CA ARG A 177 2.87 -0.66 -8.26
C ARG A 177 1.86 0.48 -8.05
N GLY A 178 0.62 0.17 -7.68
CA GLY A 178 -0.38 1.14 -7.23
C GLY A 178 0.15 2.02 -6.10
N THR A 179 0.47 1.40 -4.97
CA THR A 179 1.03 2.05 -3.78
C THR A 179 2.32 2.82 -4.07
N ASP A 180 3.27 2.24 -4.81
CA ASP A 180 4.53 2.88 -5.19
C ASP A 180 4.29 4.20 -5.95
N GLY A 181 3.27 4.23 -6.83
CA GLY A 181 2.89 5.42 -7.59
C GLY A 181 2.19 6.48 -6.73
N ILE A 182 1.32 6.07 -5.80
CA ILE A 182 0.67 6.96 -4.83
C ILE A 182 1.72 7.65 -3.96
N VAL A 183 2.67 6.87 -3.41
CA VAL A 183 3.81 7.39 -2.64
C VAL A 183 4.67 8.32 -3.50
N GLN A 184 4.95 7.97 -4.76
CA GLN A 184 5.73 8.83 -5.66
C GLN A 184 5.06 10.19 -5.92
N VAL A 185 3.73 10.25 -6.04
CA VAL A 185 2.99 11.52 -6.16
C VAL A 185 3.04 12.32 -4.86
N PHE A 186 2.89 11.67 -3.70
CA PHE A 186 2.98 12.33 -2.40
C PHE A 186 4.38 12.91 -2.12
N GLU A 187 5.44 12.18 -2.49
CA GLU A 187 6.83 12.64 -2.45
C GLU A 187 7.06 13.86 -3.36
N ILE A 188 6.50 13.85 -4.59
CA ILE A 188 6.51 15.00 -5.50
C ILE A 188 5.82 16.21 -4.86
N ILE A 189 4.66 16.03 -4.22
CA ILE A 189 3.96 17.10 -3.52
C ILE A 189 4.79 17.61 -2.33
N ARG A 190 5.43 16.71 -1.56
CA ARG A 190 6.29 17.09 -0.41
C ARG A 190 7.46 17.97 -0.83
N GLU A 191 8.17 17.62 -1.90
CA GLU A 191 9.26 18.44 -2.45
C GLU A 191 8.75 19.81 -2.95
N ILE A 192 7.57 19.84 -3.55
CA ILE A 192 6.92 21.05 -4.06
C ILE A 192 6.57 22.02 -2.91
N VAL A 193 5.96 21.54 -1.83
CA VAL A 193 5.53 22.37 -0.68
C VAL A 193 6.61 22.58 0.39
N ALA A 194 7.78 21.95 0.25
CA ALA A 194 8.85 21.90 1.28
C ALA A 194 9.26 23.25 1.89
N HIS A 195 9.07 24.35 1.16
CA HIS A 195 9.39 25.71 1.57
C HIS A 195 8.37 26.35 2.55
N ALA A 196 7.20 25.72 2.75
CA ALA A 196 6.11 26.21 3.60
C ALA A 196 5.60 25.18 4.64
N VAL A 197 6.25 24.01 4.73
CA VAL A 197 5.89 22.93 5.65
C VAL A 197 5.94 23.38 7.12
N ALA A 198 4.89 23.06 7.87
CA ALA A 198 4.82 23.15 9.32
C ALA A 198 5.25 21.83 9.98
N GLU A 199 4.70 20.69 9.51
CA GLU A 199 5.00 19.35 10.02
C GLU A 199 4.98 18.30 8.90
N VAL A 200 5.77 17.23 9.06
CA VAL A 200 5.71 16.03 8.20
C VAL A 200 5.48 14.80 9.08
N ARG A 201 4.43 14.05 8.78
CA ARG A 201 4.09 12.74 9.35
C ARG A 201 4.19 11.68 8.24
N GLU A 202 4.18 10.41 8.61
CA GLU A 202 4.28 9.29 7.63
C GLU A 202 3.16 9.31 6.58
N THR A 203 1.95 9.75 6.97
CA THR A 203 0.76 9.75 6.11
C THR A 203 0.21 11.13 5.77
N ALA A 204 0.84 12.21 6.25
CA ALA A 204 0.34 13.56 6.10
C ALA A 204 1.46 14.62 6.13
N ILE A 205 1.26 15.72 5.42
CA ILE A 205 2.09 16.93 5.45
C ILE A 205 1.18 18.09 5.86
N GLU A 206 1.60 18.87 6.85
CA GLU A 206 0.92 20.10 7.26
C GLU A 206 1.72 21.29 6.73
N VAL A 207 1.03 22.23 6.08
CA VAL A 207 1.63 23.35 5.35
C VAL A 207 0.98 24.66 5.79
N ASN A 208 1.78 25.70 6.04
CA ASN A 208 1.28 27.03 6.33
C ASN A 208 0.82 27.71 5.03
N SER A 209 -0.47 28.02 4.91
CA SER A 209 -0.94 28.88 3.81
C SER A 209 -0.64 30.36 4.08
N ALA A 210 -0.52 31.17 3.03
CA ALA A 210 -0.41 32.63 3.13
C ALA A 210 -1.63 33.30 3.79
N THR A 211 -2.76 32.58 3.94
CA THR A 211 -3.93 33.05 4.71
C THR A 211 -3.75 32.89 6.23
N GLY A 212 -2.65 32.26 6.67
CA GLY A 212 -2.39 31.91 8.07
C GLY A 212 -3.10 30.62 8.54
N ARG A 213 -3.90 29.98 7.69
CA ARG A 213 -4.58 28.72 8.00
C ARG A 213 -3.73 27.50 7.64
N PRO A 214 -3.75 26.41 8.45
CA PRO A 214 -3.14 25.14 8.08
C PRO A 214 -3.80 24.54 6.83
N VAL A 215 -2.98 23.96 5.96
CA VAL A 215 -3.41 23.08 4.88
C VAL A 215 -2.82 21.69 5.09
N LEU A 216 -3.70 20.70 5.14
CA LEU A 216 -3.37 19.30 5.35
C LEU A 216 -3.38 18.56 4.00
N ILE A 217 -2.28 17.86 3.71
CA ILE A 217 -2.12 17.00 2.53
C ILE A 217 -1.90 15.58 3.04
N GLU A 218 -2.81 14.66 2.78
CA GLU A 218 -2.79 13.32 3.40
C GLU A 218 -3.17 12.20 2.43
N PHE A 219 -2.71 10.97 2.72
CA PHE A 219 -3.26 9.78 2.07
C PHE A 219 -4.69 9.52 2.55
N ALA A 220 -5.58 9.16 1.63
CA ALA A 220 -6.96 8.85 1.91
C ALA A 220 -7.40 7.53 1.23
N PRO A 221 -8.47 6.88 1.72
CA PRO A 221 -8.90 5.58 1.18
C PRO A 221 -9.70 5.69 -0.13
N ASP A 222 -10.19 6.89 -0.46
CA ASP A 222 -11.04 7.23 -1.61
C ASP A 222 -11.22 8.77 -1.61
N PRO A 223 -10.64 9.54 -2.53
CA PRO A 223 -9.57 9.17 -3.48
C PRO A 223 -8.20 8.97 -2.77
N ASP A 224 -7.17 8.56 -3.53
CA ASP A 224 -5.85 8.17 -3.00
C ASP A 224 -5.13 9.24 -2.14
N ILE A 225 -5.18 10.52 -2.55
CA ILE A 225 -4.58 11.67 -1.82
C ILE A 225 -5.60 12.82 -1.78
N ILE A 226 -5.70 13.52 -0.65
CA ILE A 226 -6.55 14.71 -0.51
C ILE A 226 -5.79 15.92 0.06
N ILE A 227 -6.20 17.11 -0.36
CA ILE A 227 -5.74 18.41 0.13
C ILE A 227 -6.93 19.14 0.77
N ARG A 228 -6.81 19.52 2.03
CA ARG A 228 -7.85 20.16 2.84
C ARG A 228 -7.31 21.41 3.55
N GLU A 229 -8.04 22.51 3.47
CA GLU A 229 -7.76 23.74 4.22
C GLU A 229 -8.54 23.69 5.54
N GLU A 230 -7.87 23.87 6.68
CA GLU A 230 -8.53 23.97 7.98
C GLU A 230 -9.22 25.34 8.12
N MET A 231 -10.46 25.36 8.61
CA MET A 231 -11.25 26.59 8.77
C MET A 231 -11.39 26.96 10.25
N GLU A 232 -12.09 26.12 11.01
CA GLU A 232 -12.25 26.19 12.47
C GLU A 232 -12.49 24.76 12.95
N LEU A 233 -11.59 24.18 13.76
CA LEU A 233 -11.66 22.76 14.13
C LEU A 233 -13.06 22.35 14.67
N PRO A 234 -13.68 21.25 14.17
CA PRO A 234 -13.14 20.23 13.25
C PRO A 234 -13.52 20.45 11.77
N HIS A 235 -13.84 21.68 11.35
CA HIS A 235 -14.30 21.99 9.99
C HIS A 235 -13.14 22.20 9.01
N TYR A 236 -13.22 21.49 7.89
CA TYR A 236 -12.26 21.59 6.79
C TYR A 236 -12.96 21.90 5.48
N ARG A 237 -12.29 22.69 4.64
CA ARG A 237 -12.65 22.93 3.25
C ARG A 237 -11.90 21.95 2.36
N ASN A 238 -12.64 21.13 1.61
CA ASN A 238 -12.07 20.12 0.73
C ASN A 238 -11.59 20.76 -0.59
N VAL A 239 -10.27 20.88 -0.78
CA VAL A 239 -9.70 21.68 -1.89
C VAL A 239 -9.47 20.81 -3.12
N VAL A 240 -8.58 19.82 -3.03
CA VAL A 240 -8.17 18.96 -4.16
C VAL A 240 -8.28 17.48 -3.78
N ALA A 241 -8.91 16.72 -4.66
CA ALA A 241 -8.91 15.26 -4.70
C ALA A 241 -7.89 14.80 -5.76
N ILE A 242 -7.02 13.84 -5.43
CA ILE A 242 -6.03 13.30 -6.37
C ILE A 242 -6.10 11.77 -6.36
N GLU A 243 -6.32 11.19 -7.54
CA GLU A 243 -6.39 9.74 -7.76
C GLU A 243 -5.20 9.29 -8.65
N VAL A 244 -4.53 8.18 -8.32
CA VAL A 244 -3.27 7.76 -8.96
C VAL A 244 -3.39 6.38 -9.59
N LYS A 245 -3.40 6.34 -10.93
CA LYS A 245 -3.50 5.14 -11.76
C LYS A 245 -2.14 4.80 -12.39
N SER A 246 -1.21 4.35 -11.54
CA SER A 246 0.20 4.09 -11.85
C SER A 246 0.51 2.88 -12.77
N GLY A 247 -0.52 2.19 -13.26
CA GLY A 247 -0.37 1.03 -14.14
C GLY A 247 0.05 1.42 -15.56
N THR A 248 1.13 0.82 -16.06
CA THR A 248 1.78 1.17 -17.34
C THR A 248 1.12 0.62 -18.60
N ASP A 249 0.08 -0.22 -18.44
CA ASP A 249 -0.62 -0.84 -19.56
C ASP A 249 -1.62 0.14 -20.19
N VAL A 250 -1.36 0.53 -21.44
CA VAL A 250 -2.18 1.43 -22.25
C VAL A 250 -3.53 0.81 -22.62
N SER A 251 -3.60 -0.50 -22.85
CA SER A 251 -4.84 -1.17 -23.27
C SER A 251 -5.94 -1.10 -22.21
N ASN A 252 -5.54 -1.02 -20.94
CA ASN A 252 -6.42 -0.99 -19.78
C ASN A 252 -6.58 0.43 -19.17
N ILE A 253 -6.15 1.49 -19.87
CA ILE A 253 -6.17 2.86 -19.31
C ILE A 253 -7.60 3.39 -19.12
N HIS A 254 -8.48 3.12 -20.08
CA HIS A 254 -9.89 3.57 -20.07
C HIS A 254 -10.66 3.03 -18.86
N ASN A 255 -10.45 1.76 -18.50
CA ASN A 255 -11.04 1.18 -17.30
C ASN A 255 -10.55 1.87 -16.01
N ARG A 256 -9.26 2.21 -15.91
CA ARG A 256 -8.69 2.94 -14.77
C ARG A 256 -9.19 4.39 -14.67
N ILE A 257 -9.49 5.02 -15.80
CA ILE A 257 -10.12 6.35 -15.85
C ILE A 257 -11.58 6.25 -15.38
N GLY A 258 -12.32 5.23 -15.81
CA GLY A 258 -13.67 4.93 -15.31
C GLY A 258 -13.71 4.42 -13.85
N GLU A 259 -12.59 4.03 -13.27
CA GLU A 259 -12.41 3.85 -11.82
C GLU A 259 -12.19 5.19 -11.13
N ALA A 260 -11.27 6.02 -11.62
CA ALA A 260 -10.99 7.35 -11.08
C ALA A 260 -12.21 8.28 -11.08
N GLU A 261 -13.03 8.24 -12.13
CA GLU A 261 -14.29 8.98 -12.22
C GLU A 261 -15.24 8.64 -11.06
N LYS A 262 -15.30 7.38 -10.62
CA LYS A 262 -16.16 6.96 -9.50
C LYS A 262 -15.66 7.48 -8.16
N SER A 263 -14.35 7.57 -7.96
CA SER A 263 -13.73 8.20 -6.79
C SER A 263 -13.99 9.71 -6.80
N HIS A 264 -13.77 10.36 -7.95
CA HIS A 264 -14.01 11.80 -8.13
C HIS A 264 -15.49 12.19 -7.99
N GLN A 265 -16.45 11.41 -8.47
CA GLN A 265 -17.89 11.68 -8.25
C GLN A 265 -18.25 11.72 -6.75
N LYS A 266 -17.70 10.81 -5.94
CA LYS A 266 -17.87 10.85 -4.47
C LYS A 266 -17.13 12.04 -3.85
N ALA A 267 -15.95 12.39 -4.36
CA ALA A 267 -15.21 13.56 -3.91
C ALA A 267 -15.99 14.87 -4.17
N ARG A 268 -16.61 15.02 -5.34
CA ARG A 268 -17.53 16.14 -5.64
C ARG A 268 -18.71 16.19 -4.67
N GLN A 269 -19.33 15.04 -4.38
CA GLN A 269 -20.41 14.95 -3.37
C GLN A 269 -19.94 15.30 -1.94
N ARG A 270 -18.65 15.07 -1.63
CA ARG A 270 -17.99 15.52 -0.39
C ARG A 270 -17.48 16.97 -0.46
N GLY A 271 -17.77 17.71 -1.53
CA GLY A 271 -17.43 19.13 -1.69
C GLY A 271 -16.01 19.43 -2.16
N PHE A 272 -15.28 18.47 -2.75
CA PHE A 272 -13.95 18.73 -3.32
C PHE A 272 -14.00 19.67 -4.54
N THR A 273 -13.29 20.79 -4.48
CA THR A 273 -13.34 21.83 -5.52
C THR A 273 -12.56 21.50 -6.80
N GLU A 274 -11.53 20.66 -6.73
CA GLU A 274 -10.88 20.05 -7.89
C GLU A 274 -10.61 18.55 -7.68
N CYS A 275 -10.45 17.83 -8.78
CA CYS A 275 -10.26 16.39 -8.91
C CYS A 275 -9.23 16.12 -10.01
N TRP A 276 -8.07 15.54 -9.68
CA TRP A 276 -6.95 15.32 -10.60
C TRP A 276 -6.63 13.82 -10.73
N THR A 277 -6.49 13.31 -11.96
CA THR A 277 -6.08 11.93 -12.22
C THR A 277 -4.62 11.88 -12.65
N VAL A 278 -3.75 11.21 -11.89
CA VAL A 278 -2.36 10.96 -12.29
C VAL A 278 -2.24 9.58 -12.94
N VAL A 279 -1.75 9.50 -14.17
CA VAL A 279 -1.59 8.26 -14.95
C VAL A 279 -0.12 7.95 -15.24
N ASN A 280 0.22 6.69 -15.50
CA ASN A 280 1.60 6.28 -15.81
C ASN A 280 1.72 5.56 -17.17
N VAL A 281 1.10 6.12 -18.21
CA VAL A 281 1.16 5.61 -19.59
C VAL A 281 1.95 6.55 -20.49
N GLY A 282 2.75 6.00 -21.41
CA GLY A 282 3.65 6.78 -22.27
C GLY A 282 2.96 7.71 -23.28
N ARG A 283 1.65 7.52 -23.51
CA ARG A 283 0.78 8.45 -24.22
C ARG A 283 -0.66 8.24 -23.73
N LEU A 284 -1.34 9.34 -23.37
CA LEU A 284 -2.77 9.35 -23.08
C LEU A 284 -3.50 10.11 -24.19
N ASP A 285 -4.66 9.61 -24.60
CA ASP A 285 -5.63 10.38 -25.38
C ASP A 285 -6.42 11.28 -24.41
N LEU A 286 -6.08 12.57 -24.39
CA LEU A 286 -6.66 13.54 -23.47
C LEU A 286 -8.09 13.94 -23.83
N GLU A 287 -8.51 13.81 -25.09
CA GLU A 287 -9.89 14.10 -25.48
C GLU A 287 -10.79 12.96 -25.02
N LYS A 288 -10.39 11.71 -25.32
CA LYS A 288 -11.12 10.53 -24.88
C LYS A 288 -11.14 10.41 -23.34
N ALA A 289 -10.01 10.65 -22.66
CA ALA A 289 -9.94 10.61 -21.20
C ALA A 289 -10.92 11.60 -20.53
N ARG A 290 -11.08 12.81 -21.09
CA ARG A 290 -12.07 13.79 -20.61
C ARG A 290 -13.50 13.35 -20.88
N SER A 291 -13.78 12.66 -21.98
CA SER A 291 -15.11 12.09 -22.24
C SER A 291 -15.46 10.92 -21.31
N GLU A 292 -14.46 10.20 -20.81
CA GLU A 292 -14.63 9.05 -19.90
C GLU A 292 -14.64 9.45 -18.41
N SER A 293 -14.07 10.61 -18.06
CA SER A 293 -14.09 11.14 -16.68
C SER A 293 -14.37 12.64 -16.68
N LEU A 294 -15.67 12.98 -16.66
CA LEU A 294 -16.18 14.35 -16.62
C LEU A 294 -15.93 15.06 -15.28
N SER A 295 -15.73 14.31 -14.18
CA SER A 295 -15.46 14.89 -12.86
C SER A 295 -14.01 15.35 -12.69
N THR A 296 -13.08 14.89 -13.54
CA THR A 296 -11.64 15.18 -13.49
C THR A 296 -11.30 16.50 -14.20
N ASP A 297 -10.78 17.49 -13.48
CA ASP A 297 -10.34 18.78 -14.06
C ASP A 297 -8.98 18.68 -14.76
N ARG A 298 -8.11 17.77 -14.28
CA ARG A 298 -6.71 17.64 -14.72
C ARG A 298 -6.29 16.18 -14.84
N PHE A 299 -5.58 15.88 -15.92
CA PHE A 299 -4.82 14.64 -16.07
C PHE A 299 -3.33 14.99 -16.03
N TYR A 300 -2.54 14.21 -15.30
CA TYR A 300 -1.09 14.37 -15.20
C TYR A 300 -0.35 13.05 -15.45
N SER A 301 0.79 13.11 -16.14
CA SER A 301 1.69 11.98 -16.35
C SER A 301 2.66 11.84 -15.18
N LEU A 302 2.57 10.73 -14.44
CA LEU A 302 3.52 10.38 -13.38
C LEU A 302 4.97 10.37 -13.89
N ALA A 303 5.18 9.93 -15.13
CA ALA A 303 6.49 9.93 -15.77
C ALA A 303 7.02 11.35 -16.07
N ALA A 304 6.15 12.33 -16.30
CA ALA A 304 6.56 13.74 -16.47
C ALA A 304 6.79 14.42 -15.12
N LEU A 305 5.88 14.23 -14.14
CA LEU A 305 6.06 14.76 -12.78
C LEU A 305 7.34 14.20 -12.12
N ALA A 306 7.70 12.94 -12.42
CA ALA A 306 8.94 12.32 -11.98
C ALA A 306 10.22 13.05 -12.47
N LEU A 307 10.16 13.84 -13.56
CA LEU A 307 11.31 14.59 -14.08
C LEU A 307 11.61 15.90 -13.32
N ARG A 308 10.70 16.34 -12.43
CA ARG A 308 10.78 17.60 -11.67
C ARG A 308 10.95 18.87 -12.52
N LYS A 309 10.49 18.86 -13.78
CA LYS A 309 10.65 19.97 -14.74
C LYS A 309 9.68 19.87 -15.91
N GLY A 310 9.39 21.01 -16.53
CA GLY A 310 8.58 21.11 -17.74
C GLY A 310 7.10 21.36 -17.45
N ASP A 311 6.38 21.83 -18.47
CA ASP A 311 5.07 22.49 -18.35
C ASP A 311 4.03 21.75 -17.51
N GLU A 312 4.02 20.42 -17.58
CA GLU A 312 3.11 19.55 -16.83
C GLU A 312 3.46 19.48 -15.33
N TYR A 313 4.75 19.41 -14.99
CA TYR A 313 5.24 19.55 -13.61
C TYR A 313 5.05 20.97 -13.10
N ASP A 314 5.25 21.99 -13.93
CA ASP A 314 5.07 23.39 -13.51
C ASP A 314 3.60 23.81 -13.40
N ASP A 315 2.66 23.23 -14.15
CA ASP A 315 1.21 23.36 -13.88
C ASP A 315 0.81 22.62 -12.59
N PHE A 316 1.27 21.38 -12.40
CA PHE A 316 1.04 20.63 -11.15
C PHE A 316 1.61 21.36 -9.92
N ARG A 317 2.83 21.89 -10.03
CA ARG A 317 3.51 22.67 -8.98
C ARG A 317 2.77 23.96 -8.66
N ARG A 318 2.36 24.74 -9.67
CA ARG A 318 1.55 25.96 -9.47
C ARG A 318 0.19 25.61 -8.86
N ARG A 319 -0.55 24.64 -9.38
CA ARG A 319 -1.86 24.30 -8.80
C ARG A 319 -1.77 23.67 -7.41
N GLY A 320 -0.71 22.93 -7.13
CA GLY A 320 -0.43 22.33 -5.82
C GLY A 320 0.00 23.36 -4.78
N CYS A 321 0.96 24.23 -5.11
CA CYS A 321 1.40 25.31 -4.21
C CYS A 321 0.41 26.47 -4.15
N ASP A 322 0.07 27.11 -5.27
CA ASP A 322 -0.65 28.38 -5.26
C ASP A 322 -2.04 28.23 -4.59
N LYS A 323 -2.68 27.05 -4.66
CA LYS A 323 -3.93 26.76 -3.92
C LYS A 323 -3.77 26.39 -2.45
N ALA A 324 -2.60 25.90 -2.03
CA ALA A 324 -2.34 25.48 -0.64
C ALA A 324 -1.50 26.50 0.15
N VAL A 325 -0.78 27.39 -0.54
CA VAL A 325 0.35 28.14 0.00
C VAL A 325 0.30 29.63 -0.27
N GLN A 326 -0.18 30.13 -1.43
CA GLN A 326 -0.07 31.57 -1.74
C GLN A 326 -1.27 32.23 -2.47
N GLU A 327 -1.83 33.24 -1.82
CA GLU A 327 -1.84 34.57 -2.46
C GLU A 327 -0.51 35.31 -2.16
N ILE A 328 -0.22 36.36 -2.94
CA ILE A 328 0.87 37.35 -2.75
C ILE A 328 2.32 36.86 -3.01
N VAL A 329 2.83 37.15 -4.21
CA VAL A 329 3.80 38.26 -4.40
C VAL A 329 3.51 38.97 -5.74
N SER A 330 3.41 40.29 -5.74
CA SER A 330 3.42 41.12 -6.97
C SER A 330 4.53 42.19 -6.85
N PRO A 331 5.52 42.29 -7.76
CA PRO A 331 6.78 42.98 -7.45
C PRO A 331 6.81 44.53 -7.50
N GLN A 332 5.67 45.23 -7.66
CA GLN A 332 5.67 46.63 -8.11
C GLN A 332 5.49 47.72 -7.03
N ALA A 333 5.56 47.38 -5.73
CA ALA A 333 5.27 48.32 -4.62
C ALA A 333 6.51 48.87 -3.89
N LEU A 334 7.65 49.12 -4.58
CA LEU A 334 8.91 49.53 -3.94
C LEU A 334 9.67 50.71 -4.60
N THR A 335 8.95 51.67 -5.21
CA THR A 335 9.54 52.95 -5.66
C THR A 335 8.71 54.15 -5.21
N GLY A 336 8.47 54.27 -3.90
CA GLY A 336 7.86 55.44 -3.25
C GLY A 336 8.88 56.16 -2.37
N VAL A 337 9.72 57.02 -2.95
CA VAL A 337 10.72 57.80 -2.19
C VAL A 337 10.04 58.98 -1.48
N ALA A 338 10.03 58.94 -0.15
CA ALA A 338 9.58 60.06 0.70
C ALA A 338 10.76 60.59 1.52
N GLU A 339 11.04 61.91 1.41
CA GLU A 339 12.15 62.54 2.13
C GLU A 339 11.93 62.55 3.65
N ILE A 340 12.94 62.14 4.42
CA ILE A 340 12.97 62.32 5.87
C ILE A 340 13.53 63.72 6.18
N ARG A 341 12.69 64.64 6.66
CA ARG A 341 13.13 65.90 7.26
C ARG A 341 13.30 65.75 8.78
N PRO A 342 14.43 66.19 9.37
CA PRO A 342 14.69 65.98 10.78
C PRO A 342 14.00 67.02 11.69
N GLY A 343 13.37 66.54 12.75
CA GLY A 343 13.18 67.29 14.00
C GLY A 343 11.84 68.02 14.22
N ARG A 344 10.98 67.41 15.06
CA ARG A 344 10.42 68.05 16.28
C ARG A 344 9.59 67.05 17.09
N ILE A 345 9.97 66.83 18.35
CA ILE A 345 9.16 66.13 19.37
C ILE A 345 8.40 67.19 20.18
N PRO A 346 7.10 67.02 20.42
CA PRO A 346 6.43 67.54 21.62
C PRO A 346 5.85 66.41 22.49
N VAL A 347 5.77 66.62 23.80
CA VAL A 347 5.43 65.60 24.81
C VAL A 347 4.12 65.91 25.55
N ARG A 348 3.28 64.89 25.75
CA ARG A 348 2.32 64.75 26.87
C ARG A 348 2.49 63.31 27.41
N TRP A 349 2.84 63.05 28.69
CA TRP A 349 2.21 63.42 29.97
C TRP A 349 0.78 62.80 30.11
N ARG A 350 0.40 62.04 31.17
CA ARG A 350 1.08 61.76 32.46
C ARG A 350 0.55 60.48 33.18
N TRP A 351 1.45 59.84 33.93
CA TRP A 351 1.38 59.01 35.17
C TRP A 351 0.18 59.22 36.13
N GLY A 352 -0.15 58.39 37.15
CA GLY A 352 0.47 57.22 37.85
C GLY A 352 0.06 57.22 39.37
N VAL A 353 0.50 56.43 40.37
CA VAL A 353 1.40 55.26 40.57
C VAL A 353 1.09 54.59 41.95
N ALA A 354 1.19 53.25 42.13
CA ALA A 354 1.28 52.54 43.44
C ALA A 354 1.96 51.14 43.28
N ALA A 355 3.15 50.85 43.82
CA ALA A 355 3.50 50.39 45.19
C ALA A 355 3.21 48.88 45.47
N GLY A 356 4.09 48.05 46.07
CA GLY A 356 5.52 48.22 46.39
C GLY A 356 6.12 47.10 47.31
N ILE A 357 7.40 46.74 47.10
CA ILE A 357 8.37 46.06 48.01
C ILE A 357 8.02 44.67 48.62
N GLN A 358 8.86 43.66 48.32
CA GLN A 358 9.60 42.83 49.30
C GLN A 358 10.80 42.13 48.59
N LEU A 359 11.94 41.94 49.27
CA LEU A 359 13.10 41.16 48.79
C LEU A 359 13.18 39.79 49.49
N ILE A 360 13.96 38.85 48.91
CA ILE A 360 15.08 38.14 49.58
C ILE A 360 16.03 37.55 48.51
N VAL A 361 17.29 37.27 48.89
CA VAL A 361 18.41 36.92 47.98
C VAL A 361 19.23 35.74 48.54
N SER A 362 19.66 34.83 47.66
CA SER A 362 20.92 34.06 47.75
C SER A 362 21.34 33.65 46.34
N GLU A 363 22.50 34.09 45.83
CA GLU A 363 23.76 33.31 45.74
C GLU A 363 23.59 31.93 45.03
N GLY A 364 24.33 31.56 43.98
CA GLY A 364 25.39 32.17 43.16
C GLY A 364 25.93 31.09 42.19
N GLY A 365 26.73 31.31 41.15
CA GLY A 365 27.35 32.51 40.55
C GLY A 365 28.04 32.10 39.23
N CYS A 366 28.50 33.06 38.41
CA CYS A 366 29.03 32.77 37.06
C CYS A 366 30.47 32.22 37.07
N ARG A 367 30.75 31.18 36.27
CA ARG A 367 32.10 30.91 35.73
C ARG A 367 32.07 30.42 34.28
N GLN A 368 32.76 31.15 33.41
CA GLN A 368 33.35 30.60 32.19
C GLN A 368 34.58 29.74 32.56
N SER A 369 34.92 28.75 31.74
CA SER A 369 36.28 28.22 31.65
C SER A 369 36.58 27.76 30.23
N THR A 370 37.79 28.09 29.76
CA THR A 370 38.22 27.93 28.36
C THR A 370 38.99 26.63 28.12
N LEU A 371 39.27 26.32 26.84
CA LEU A 371 40.06 25.17 26.36
C LEU A 371 41.34 24.89 27.16
N LYS A 372 41.74 23.61 27.18
CA LYS A 372 43.17 23.24 27.02
C LYS A 372 43.35 21.87 26.36
N GLN A 373 44.48 21.71 25.67
CA GLN A 373 44.95 20.47 25.02
C GLN A 373 46.07 19.80 25.85
N HIS A 374 46.45 18.61 25.37
CA HIS A 374 47.47 17.63 25.78
C HIS A 374 46.90 16.37 26.48
N GLN A 375 47.08 15.13 26.02
CA GLN A 375 48.21 14.42 25.36
C GLN A 375 49.21 13.83 26.37
N GLU A 376 49.61 12.58 26.12
CA GLU A 376 50.56 11.72 26.86
C GLU A 376 50.13 11.24 28.27
N ARG A 377 49.66 9.99 28.33
CA ARG A 377 50.54 8.83 28.59
C ARG A 377 50.02 7.57 27.90
#